data_AF-A0A7Y3EJ46-F1
#
_entry.id   AF-A0A7Y3EJ46-F1
#
_cell.length_a   1.000
_cell.length_b   1.000
_cell.length_c   1.000
_cell.angle_alpha   90.00
_cell.angle_beta   90.00
_cell.angle_gamma   90.00
#
_symmetry.space_group_name_H-M   'P 1'
#
loop_
_entity.id
_entity.type
_entity.pdbx_description
1 polymer ?
#
loop_
_entity_poly.entity_id
_entity_poly.type
_entity_poly.pdbx_seq_one_letter_code
_entity_poly.pdbx_strand_id
1 'polypeptide(L)' 'MLNQKLKNYNIILASASPRRQEFLKTLDIVFKIKLKPVEEVYPKELKQAEISDYL' A
#
# COMPACT_ATOMS: atom_id res chain seq x y z
N MET A 1 -19.58 4.97 -7.56
CA MET A 1 -18.77 5.14 -6.32
C MET A 1 -17.53 4.25 -6.37
N LEU A 2 -16.41 4.65 -5.77
CA LEU A 2 -15.13 3.89 -5.81
C LEU A 2 -15.31 2.45 -5.29
N ASN A 3 -16.07 2.27 -4.21
CA ASN A 3 -16.44 0.95 -3.69
C ASN A 3 -17.11 0.01 -4.70
N GLN A 4 -17.96 0.53 -5.59
CA GLN A 4 -18.60 -0.31 -6.61
C GLN A 4 -17.60 -0.83 -7.64
N LYS A 5 -16.54 -0.07 -7.94
CA LYS A 5 -15.48 -0.50 -8.84
C LYS A 5 -14.58 -1.56 -8.18
N LEU A 6 -14.46 -1.50 -6.86
CA LEU A 6 -13.56 -2.34 -6.08
C LEU A 6 -14.23 -3.59 -5.49
N LYS A 7 -15.56 -3.74 -5.65
CA LYS A 7 -16.36 -4.81 -5.02
C LYS A 7 -15.89 -6.25 -5.27
N ASN A 8 -15.19 -6.49 -6.39
CA ASN A 8 -14.69 -7.82 -6.78
C ASN A 8 -13.21 -8.03 -6.42
N TYR A 9 -12.58 -7.09 -5.72
CA TYR A 9 -11.16 -7.14 -5.38
C TYR A 9 -10.97 -7.30 -3.87
N ASN A 10 -10.00 -8.13 -3.51
CA ASN A 10 -9.51 -8.22 -2.13
C ASN A 10 -8.43 -7.17 -1.92
N ILE A 11 -8.79 -6.03 -1.33
CA ILE A 11 -7.83 -4.95 -1.08
C ILE A 11 -6.98 -5.25 0.15
N ILE A 12 -5.68 -5.19 -0.03
CA ILE A 12 -4.69 -5.40 1.03
C ILE A 12 -3.89 -4.13 1.21
N LEU A 13 -3.84 -3.62 2.44
CA LEU A 13 -2.92 -2.58 2.86
C LEU A 13 -1.68 -3.23 3.47
N ALA A 14 -0.60 -3.27 2.71
CA ALA A 14 0.71 -3.77 3.15
C ALA A 14 1.55 -2.71 3.88
N SER A 15 0.91 -1.87 4.69
CA SER A 15 1.56 -0.77 5.41
C SER A 15 1.12 -0.70 6.86
N ALA A 16 2.09 -0.62 7.76
CA ALA A 16 1.87 -0.42 9.20
C ALA A 16 1.48 1.03 9.56
N SER A 17 1.57 1.99 8.62
CA SER A 17 1.30 3.41 8.88
C SER A 17 -0.17 3.68 9.28
N PRO A 18 -0.44 4.24 10.47
CA PRO A 18 -1.80 4.63 10.88
C PRO A 18 -2.43 5.65 9.93
N ARG A 19 -1.63 6.57 9.39
CA ARG A 19 -2.10 7.60 8.44
C ARG A 19 -2.64 6.98 7.14
N ARG A 20 -1.99 5.94 6.62
CA ARG A 20 -2.46 5.24 5.41
C ARG A 20 -3.73 4.42 5.67
N GLN A 21 -3.82 3.83 6.87
CA GLN A 21 -5.04 3.14 7.30
C GLN A 21 -6.21 4.11 7.39
N GLU A 22 -6.01 5.28 8.01
CA GLU A 22 -7.05 6.30 8.13
C GLU A 22 -7.49 6.83 6.77
N PHE A 23 -6.53 7.11 5.89
CA PHE A 23 -6.83 7.57 4.53
C PHE A 23 -7.73 6.59 3.74
N LEU A 24 -7.48 5.29 3.81
CA LEU A 24 -8.35 4.31 3.13
C LEU A 24 -9.73 4.19 3.79
N LYS A 25 -9.82 4.35 5.12
CA LYS A 25 -11.10 4.37 5.83
C LYS A 25 -11.96 5.57 5.43
N THR A 26 -11.37 6.77 5.31
CA THR A 26 -12.12 7.97 4.89
C THR A 26 -12.61 7.90 3.45
N LEU A 27 -11.99 7.06 2.61
CA LEU A 27 -12.46 6.74 1.26
C LEU A 27 -13.54 5.65 1.24
N ASP A 28 -14.00 5.17 2.40
CA ASP A 28 -14.97 4.09 2.58
C ASP A 28 -14.51 2.74 1.96
N ILE A 29 -13.20 2.56 1.76
CA ILE A 29 -12.66 1.34 1.15
C ILE A 29 -12.61 0.22 2.19
N VAL A 30 -13.15 -0.95 1.86
CA VAL A 30 -12.97 -2.18 2.65
C VAL A 30 -11.62 -2.81 2.30
N PHE A 31 -10.72 -2.92 3.28
CA PHE A 31 -9.39 -3.51 3.09
C PHE A 31 -8.95 -4.36 4.29
N LYS A 32 -7.97 -5.23 4.08
CA LYS A 32 -7.29 -5.99 5.14
C LYS A 32 -5.86 -5.46 5.31
N ILE A 33 -5.37 -5.38 6.55
CA ILE A 33 -3.97 -5.08 6.81
C ILE A 33 -3.20 -6.41 6.76
N LYS A 34 -2.18 -6.49 5.90
CA LYS A 34 -1.28 -7.65 5.84
C LYS A 34 0.15 -7.15 5.64
N LEU A 35 0.92 -7.12 6.72
CA LEU A 35 2.31 -6.69 6.67
C LEU A 35 3.17 -7.77 6.01
N LYS A 36 4.06 -7.33 5.13
CA LYS A 36 5.17 -8.13 4.61
C LYS A 36 6.43 -7.32 4.91
N PRO A 37 7.07 -7.51 6.08
CA PRO A 37 8.29 -6.80 6.37
C PRO A 37 9.33 -7.13 5.31
N VAL A 38 9.98 -6.10 4.78
CA VAL A 38 11.07 -6.19 3.83
C VAL A 38 12.20 -5.30 4.35
N GLU A 39 13.43 -5.70 4.10
CA GLU A 39 14.56 -4.81 4.35
C GLU A 39 14.57 -3.74 3.26
N GLU A 40 14.42 -2.47 3.64
CA GLU A 40 14.44 -1.32 2.71
C GLU A 40 15.87 -1.01 2.25
N VAL A 41 16.57 -2.03 1.76
CA VAL A 41 17.95 -1.96 1.27
C VAL A 41 17.91 -2.10 -0.25
N TYR A 42 18.41 -1.08 -0.93
CA TYR A 42 18.44 -0.99 -2.39
C TYR A 42 19.81 -0.45 -2.87
N PRO A 43 20.21 -0.73 -4.12
CA PRO A 43 21.45 -0.21 -4.68
C PRO A 43 21.51 1.32 -4.69
N LYS A 44 22.68 1.91 -4.39
CA LYS A 44 22.85 3.36 -4.23
C LYS A 44 22.72 4.14 -5.54
N GLU A 45 22.84 3.45 -6.65
CA GLU A 45 22.69 3.96 -8.00
C GLU A 45 21.23 4.22 -8.38
N LEU A 46 20.27 3.56 -7.73
CA LEU A 46 18.83 3.75 -8.00
C LEU A 46 18.38 5.12 -7.52
N LYS A 47 17.55 5.79 -8.32
CA LYS A 47 17.01 7.13 -8.03
C LYS A 47 15.50 7.16 -8.14
N GLN A 48 14.88 7.92 -7.24
CA GLN A 48 13.46 8.26 -7.28
C GLN A 48 12.57 7.00 -7.42
N ALA A 49 11.87 6.84 -8.54
CA ALA A 49 10.93 5.73 -8.78
C ALA A 49 11.63 4.36 -8.87
N GLU A 50 12.91 4.33 -9.26
CA GLU A 50 13.67 3.07 -9.37
C GLU A 50 13.78 2.36 -8.02
N ILE A 51 13.81 3.12 -6.93
CA ILE A 51 13.87 2.58 -5.56
C ILE A 51 12.57 1.85 -5.21
N SER A 52 11.42 2.46 -5.54
CA SER A 52 10.11 1.86 -5.26
C SER A 52 9.77 0.69 -6.18
N ASP A 53 10.33 0.66 -7.39
CA ASP A 53 10.13 -0.47 -8.31
C ASP A 53 10.96 -1.70 -7.88
N TYR A 54 12.07 -1.47 -7.16
CA TYR A 54 12.94 -2.53 -6.64
C TYR A 54 12.43 -3.18 -5.35
N LEU A 55 11.84 -2.40 -4.44
CA LEU A 55 11.36 -2.83 -3.12
C LEU A 55 9.94 -3.42 -3.15
#